data_AF-I3YTG5-F1
#
_entry.id   AF-I3YTG5-F1
#
_cell.length_a   1.000
_cell.length_b   1.000
_cell.length_c   1.000
_cell.angle_alpha   90.00
_cell.angle_beta   90.00
_cell.angle_gamma   90.00
#
_symmetry.space_group_name_H-M   'P 1'
#
loop_
_entity.id
_entity.type
_entity.pdbx_description
1 polymer ?
#
loop_
_entity_poly.entity_id
_entity_poly.type
_entity_poly.pdbx_seq_one_letter_code
_entity_poly.pdbx_strand_id
1 'polypeptide(L)'
;MKDAILKGAMITGIINGIINGGIQYFFLKDMDSIPISVDSISNGDVTVLGTAVMLAITLAMILTLVAYFGIKEKKAPFFPTTLWLTIKHGFFTFGVLTSLAVLWQRYMGTVEVSLTAALLIIGIIAGIVSGIVNYLTLKESILIIELEN
;
A
#
# COMPACT_ATOMS: atom_id res chain seq x y z
N MET A 1 19.18 8.57 12.69
CA MET A 1 18.65 8.53 11.30
C MET A 1 17.67 7.38 11.09
N LYS A 2 18.04 6.12 11.37
CA LYS A 2 17.13 4.96 11.23
C LYS A 2 15.81 5.12 12.00
N ASP A 3 15.88 5.59 13.26
CA ASP A 3 14.67 5.81 14.07
C ASP A 3 13.76 6.92 13.54
N ALA A 4 14.35 7.95 12.92
CA ALA A 4 13.59 9.05 12.31
C ALA A 4 12.89 8.58 11.02
N ILE A 5 13.57 7.78 10.19
CA ILE A 5 12.98 7.17 8.99
C ILE A 5 11.84 6.22 9.38
N LEU A 6 12.05 5.38 10.40
CA LEU A 6 11.04 4.45 10.88
C LEU A 6 9.82 5.18 11.45
N LYS A 7 10.04 6.21 12.29
CA LYS A 7 8.96 7.05 12.83
C LYS A 7 8.20 7.77 11.71
N GLY A 8 8.90 8.34 10.74
CA GLY A 8 8.29 8.99 9.59
C GLY A 8 7.44 8.02 8.77
N ALA A 9 7.96 6.82 8.49
CA ALA A 9 7.23 5.77 7.80
C ALA A 9 5.97 5.31 8.55
N MET A 10 6.05 5.18 9.88
CA MET A 10 4.89 4.84 10.70
C MET A 10 3.80 5.93 10.61
N ILE A 11 4.19 7.21 10.69
CA ILE A 11 3.26 8.34 10.55
C ILE A 11 2.64 8.34 9.15
N THR A 12 3.45 8.18 8.09
CA THR A 12 2.97 8.06 6.71
C THR A 12 1.96 6.92 6.57
N GLY A 13 2.22 5.77 7.18
CA GLY A 13 1.30 4.63 7.19
C GLY A 13 -0.04 4.95 7.82
N ILE A 14 -0.04 5.52 9.04
CA ILE A 14 -1.27 5.88 9.75
C ILE A 14 -2.09 6.89 8.95
N ILE A 15 -1.46 7.95 8.45
CA ILE A 15 -2.14 9.00 7.68
C ILE A 15 -2.76 8.43 6.41
N ASN A 16 -2.01 7.62 5.65
CA ASN A 16 -2.54 7.01 4.43
C ASN A 16 -3.64 6.01 4.73
N GLY A 17 -3.56 5.24 5.81
CA GLY A 17 -4.63 4.32 6.19
C GLY A 17 -5.95 5.05 6.47
N ILE A 18 -5.90 6.14 7.23
CA ILE A 18 -7.07 6.97 7.55
C ILE A 18 -7.63 7.63 6.29
N ILE A 19 -6.78 8.28 5.49
CA ILE A 19 -7.21 9.01 4.29
C ILE A 19 -7.82 8.04 3.29
N ASN A 20 -7.13 6.94 2.97
CA ASN A 20 -7.64 6.01 1.97
C ASN A 20 -8.87 5.25 2.48
N GLY A 21 -8.94 4.89 3.76
CA GLY A 21 -10.17 4.35 4.35
C GLY A 21 -11.36 5.33 4.23
N GLY A 22 -11.13 6.61 4.53
CA GLY A 22 -12.15 7.66 4.38
C GLY A 22 -12.57 7.90 2.93
N ILE A 23 -11.63 7.87 1.97
CA ILE A 23 -11.93 7.96 0.54
C ILE A 23 -12.83 6.79 0.11
N GLN A 24 -12.56 5.58 0.59
CA GLN A 24 -13.35 4.40 0.23
C GLN A 24 -14.79 4.42 0.75
N TYR A 25 -15.09 5.21 1.78
CA TYR A 25 -16.47 5.43 2.20
C TYR A 25 -17.33 5.96 1.04
N PHE A 26 -16.82 6.91 0.26
CA PHE A 26 -17.59 7.51 -0.84
C PHE A 26 -17.85 6.55 -2.00
N PHE A 27 -17.03 5.52 -2.15
CA PHE A 27 -17.20 4.48 -3.16
C PHE A 27 -18.11 3.34 -2.71
N LEU A 28 -18.21 3.10 -1.39
CA LEU A 28 -18.87 1.92 -0.82
C LEU A 28 -20.14 2.23 -0.02
N LYS A 29 -20.43 3.51 0.29
CA LYS A 29 -21.52 3.92 1.19
C LYS A 29 -22.93 3.45 0.79
N ASP A 30 -23.14 3.17 -0.49
CA ASP A 30 -24.45 2.77 -1.02
C ASP A 30 -24.59 1.23 -1.12
N MET A 31 -23.63 0.47 -0.56
CA MET A 31 -23.65 -0.99 -0.51
C MET A 31 -24.13 -1.50 0.86
N ASP A 32 -25.14 -2.37 0.88
CA ASP A 32 -25.67 -2.96 2.12
C ASP A 32 -24.70 -3.96 2.75
N SER A 33 -24.03 -4.75 1.92
CA SER A 33 -23.09 -5.79 2.30
C SER A 33 -22.01 -5.93 1.24
N ILE A 34 -20.77 -6.12 1.65
CA ILE A 34 -19.62 -6.13 0.73
C ILE A 34 -18.86 -7.45 0.91
N PRO A 35 -18.72 -8.26 -0.15
CA PRO A 35 -17.91 -9.47 -0.07
C PRO A 35 -16.43 -9.12 0.11
N ILE A 36 -15.75 -9.82 1.03
CA ILE A 36 -14.31 -9.68 1.22
C ILE A 36 -13.56 -10.06 -0.07
N SER A 37 -13.94 -11.19 -0.66
CA SER A 37 -13.46 -11.69 -1.95
C SER A 37 -14.53 -12.59 -2.56
N VAL A 38 -14.36 -12.92 -3.84
CA VAL A 38 -15.27 -13.76 -4.63
C VAL A 38 -14.48 -14.77 -5.43
N ASP A 39 -15.07 -15.93 -5.71
CA ASP A 39 -14.44 -17.02 -6.48
C ASP A 39 -14.57 -16.77 -7.99
N SER A 40 -14.04 -15.65 -8.47
CA SER A 40 -13.92 -15.39 -9.91
C SER A 40 -12.89 -14.29 -10.17
N ILE A 41 -11.95 -14.60 -11.07
CA ILE A 41 -10.91 -13.67 -11.53
C ILE A 41 -11.52 -12.55 -12.41
N SER A 42 -12.67 -12.79 -13.05
CA SER A 42 -13.35 -11.80 -13.92
C SER A 42 -14.65 -11.26 -13.33
N ASN A 43 -14.81 -11.31 -12.00
CA ASN A 43 -16.03 -10.76 -11.40
C ASN A 43 -16.10 -9.24 -11.63
N GLY A 44 -17.28 -8.74 -12.02
CA GLY A 44 -17.59 -7.30 -12.05
C GLY A 44 -17.96 -6.73 -10.67
N ASP A 45 -18.12 -7.58 -9.65
CA ASP A 45 -18.47 -7.17 -8.30
C ASP A 45 -17.32 -6.45 -7.58
N VAL A 46 -17.69 -5.45 -6.79
CA VAL A 46 -16.76 -4.75 -5.89
C VAL A 46 -16.54 -5.61 -4.65
N THR A 47 -15.27 -5.91 -4.38
CA THR A 47 -14.86 -6.68 -3.19
C THR A 47 -13.89 -5.88 -2.33
N VAL A 48 -13.84 -6.18 -1.03
CA VAL A 48 -12.93 -5.50 -0.09
C VAL A 48 -11.47 -5.72 -0.49
N LEU A 49 -11.07 -6.97 -0.75
CA LEU A 49 -9.69 -7.31 -1.10
C LEU A 49 -9.33 -6.89 -2.53
N GLY A 50 -10.25 -6.98 -3.50
CA GLY A 50 -10.01 -6.47 -4.85
C GLY A 50 -9.76 -4.95 -4.85
N THR A 51 -10.56 -4.22 -4.07
CA THR A 51 -10.38 -2.78 -3.87
C THR A 51 -9.07 -2.47 -3.16
N ALA A 52 -8.74 -3.19 -2.08
CA ALA A 52 -7.50 -2.99 -1.33
C ALA A 52 -6.25 -3.30 -2.16
N VAL A 53 -6.26 -4.36 -2.97
CA VAL A 53 -5.15 -4.73 -3.87
C VAL A 53 -4.87 -3.59 -4.86
N MET A 54 -5.89 -3.15 -5.60
CA MET A 54 -5.73 -2.08 -6.60
C MET A 54 -5.24 -0.79 -5.96
N LEU A 55 -5.85 -0.39 -4.83
CA LEU A 55 -5.44 0.77 -4.06
C LEU A 55 -3.97 0.67 -3.64
N ALA A 56 -3.58 -0.45 -3.05
CA ALA A 56 -2.23 -0.64 -2.52
C ALA A 56 -1.15 -0.59 -3.60
N ILE A 57 -1.41 -1.15 -4.79
CA ILE A 57 -0.46 -1.14 -5.91
C ILE A 57 -0.23 0.30 -6.38
N THR A 58 -1.32 1.04 -6.61
CA THR A 58 -1.24 2.45 -7.02
C THR A 58 -0.54 3.28 -5.95
N LEU A 59 -0.89 3.06 -4.69
CA LEU A 59 -0.31 3.77 -3.56
C LEU A 59 1.18 3.47 -3.39
N ALA A 60 1.61 2.22 -3.59
CA ALA A 60 3.02 1.83 -3.53
C ALA A 60 3.85 2.57 -4.59
N MET A 61 3.35 2.67 -5.82
CA MET A 61 4.07 3.40 -6.88
C MET A 61 4.10 4.90 -6.60
N ILE A 62 2.96 5.51 -6.27
CA ILE A 62 2.88 6.95 -5.99
C ILE A 62 3.74 7.32 -4.79
N LEU A 63 3.65 6.58 -3.68
CA LEU A 63 4.44 6.87 -2.48
C LEU A 63 5.94 6.67 -2.71
N THR A 64 6.35 5.73 -3.56
CA THR A 64 7.77 5.62 -3.91
C THR A 64 8.27 6.90 -4.57
N LEU A 65 7.50 7.46 -5.50
CA LEU A 65 7.86 8.70 -6.18
C LEU A 65 7.81 9.89 -5.21
N VAL A 66 6.72 10.04 -4.46
CA VAL A 66 6.53 11.14 -3.49
C VAL A 66 7.63 11.13 -2.42
N ALA A 67 7.92 9.96 -1.84
CA ALA A 67 8.98 9.83 -0.84
C ALA A 67 10.35 10.20 -1.43
N TYR A 68 10.68 9.71 -2.63
CA TYR A 68 11.95 10.05 -3.28
C TYR A 68 12.10 11.55 -3.55
N PHE A 69 11.08 12.19 -4.11
CA PHE A 69 11.11 13.62 -4.39
C PHE A 69 11.10 14.45 -3.10
N GLY A 70 10.55 13.93 -2.00
CA GLY A 70 10.60 14.54 -0.67
C GLY A 70 11.96 14.48 0.05
N ILE A 71 12.90 13.63 -0.38
CA ILE A 71 14.25 13.54 0.23
C ILE A 71 15.01 14.84 0.01
N LYS A 72 15.51 15.41 1.10
CA LYS A 72 16.34 16.64 1.12
C LYS A 72 17.83 16.35 1.22
N GLU A 73 18.17 15.16 1.70
CA GLU A 73 19.52 14.64 1.83
C GLU A 73 20.10 14.25 0.47
N LYS A 74 21.40 13.92 0.44
CA LYS A 74 22.04 13.36 -0.75
C LYS A 74 21.34 12.05 -1.12
N LYS A 75 20.81 11.98 -2.34
CA LYS A 75 20.03 10.83 -2.81
C LYS A 75 20.58 10.20 -4.08
N ALA A 76 20.29 8.92 -4.26
CA ALA A 76 20.58 8.18 -5.48
C ALA A 76 19.93 8.85 -6.70
N PRO A 77 20.47 8.67 -7.93
CA PRO A 77 19.84 9.21 -9.14
C PRO A 77 18.43 8.65 -9.33
N PHE A 78 17.56 9.39 -10.03
CA PHE A 78 16.20 8.92 -10.26
C PHE A 78 16.16 7.74 -11.24
N PHE A 79 16.91 7.86 -12.34
CA PHE A 79 17.08 6.81 -13.34
C PHE A 79 18.52 6.26 -13.29
N PRO A 80 18.72 4.93 -13.30
CA PRO A 80 17.70 3.87 -13.36
C PRO A 80 17.14 3.45 -11.99
N THR A 81 17.71 3.94 -10.89
CA THR A 81 17.51 3.39 -9.53
C THR A 81 16.08 3.53 -9.00
N THR A 82 15.60 4.76 -8.77
CA THR A 82 14.27 4.98 -8.16
C THR A 82 13.13 4.62 -9.11
N LEU A 83 13.30 4.85 -10.40
CA LEU A 83 12.31 4.42 -11.39
C LEU A 83 12.11 2.89 -11.31
N TRP A 84 13.21 2.15 -11.25
CA TRP A 84 13.15 0.69 -11.11
C TRP A 84 12.59 0.26 -9.75
N LEU A 85 12.91 1.00 -8.68
CA LEU A 85 12.34 0.76 -7.35
C LEU A 85 10.81 0.94 -7.34
N THR A 86 10.30 1.94 -8.04
CA THR A 86 8.86 2.22 -8.18
C THR A 86 8.15 1.03 -8.83
N ILE A 87 8.71 0.53 -9.93
CA ILE A 87 8.20 -0.65 -10.64
C ILE A 87 8.24 -1.89 -9.72
N LYS A 88 9.36 -2.10 -9.01
CA LYS A 88 9.50 -3.21 -8.05
C LYS A 88 8.47 -3.15 -6.93
N HIS A 89 8.23 -2.00 -6.33
CA HIS A 89 7.23 -1.85 -5.28
C HIS A 89 5.81 -2.12 -5.80
N GLY A 90 5.49 -1.69 -7.03
CA GLY A 90 4.23 -2.04 -7.70
C GLY A 90 4.05 -3.55 -7.86
N PHE A 91 5.02 -4.24 -8.48
CA PHE A 91 4.96 -5.70 -8.68
C PHE A 91 4.97 -6.49 -7.37
N PHE A 92 5.77 -6.07 -6.40
CA PHE A 92 5.85 -6.75 -5.10
C PHE A 92 4.52 -6.63 -4.35
N THR A 93 3.94 -5.43 -4.30
CA THR A 93 2.66 -5.19 -3.64
C THR A 93 1.53 -5.96 -4.33
N PHE A 94 1.51 -5.96 -5.67
CA PHE A 94 0.58 -6.78 -6.45
C PHE A 94 0.72 -8.26 -6.05
N GLY A 95 1.91 -8.85 -6.22
CA GLY A 95 2.12 -10.28 -6.01
C GLY A 95 1.80 -10.74 -4.59
N VAL A 96 2.18 -9.97 -3.57
CA VAL A 96 1.89 -10.31 -2.17
C VAL A 96 0.39 -10.23 -1.90
N LEU A 97 -0.27 -9.11 -2.23
CA LEU A 97 -1.67 -8.92 -1.86
C LEU A 97 -2.62 -9.78 -2.69
N THR A 98 -2.36 -9.99 -3.98
CA THR A 98 -3.17 -10.91 -4.80
C THR A 98 -3.05 -12.33 -4.29
N SER A 99 -1.85 -12.77 -3.91
CA SER A 99 -1.66 -14.11 -3.35
C SER A 99 -2.42 -14.26 -2.03
N LEU A 100 -2.34 -13.26 -1.14
CA LEU A 100 -3.11 -13.27 0.11
C LEU A 100 -4.62 -13.27 -0.12
N ALA A 101 -5.11 -12.52 -1.12
CA ALA A 101 -6.53 -12.51 -1.48
C ALA A 101 -7.00 -13.86 -2.04
N VAL A 102 -6.19 -14.51 -2.88
CA VAL A 102 -6.48 -15.86 -3.39
C VAL A 102 -6.47 -16.89 -2.27
N LEU A 103 -5.50 -16.81 -1.35
CA LEU A 103 -5.45 -17.70 -0.18
C LEU A 103 -6.67 -17.48 0.73
N TRP A 104 -7.07 -16.23 0.95
CA TRP A 104 -8.29 -15.93 1.68
C TRP A 104 -9.50 -16.60 1.02
N GLN A 105 -9.71 -16.38 -0.28
CA GLN A 105 -10.84 -16.99 -1.00
C GLN A 105 -10.80 -18.51 -0.93
N ARG A 106 -9.61 -19.12 -1.01
CA ARG A 106 -9.44 -20.58 -0.95
C ARG A 106 -9.83 -21.18 0.40
N TYR A 107 -9.49 -20.51 1.51
CA TYR A 107 -9.67 -21.07 2.86
C TYR A 107 -10.94 -20.59 3.56
N MET A 108 -11.35 -19.34 3.32
CA MET A 108 -12.49 -18.70 3.98
C MET A 108 -13.72 -18.60 3.07
N GLY A 109 -13.54 -18.67 1.74
CA GLY A 109 -14.60 -18.46 0.78
C GLY A 109 -15.09 -17.01 0.73
N THR A 110 -16.29 -16.83 0.16
CA THR A 110 -16.95 -15.53 0.08
C THR A 110 -17.59 -15.20 1.43
N VAL A 111 -16.96 -14.30 2.18
CA VAL A 111 -17.48 -13.76 3.45
C VAL A 111 -17.94 -12.33 3.22
N GLU A 112 -19.16 -12.06 3.61
CA GLU A 112 -19.75 -10.72 3.56
C GLU A 112 -19.47 -9.93 4.82
N VAL A 113 -19.18 -8.63 4.67
CA VAL A 113 -18.92 -7.72 5.78
C VAL A 113 -19.69 -6.41 5.63
N SER A 114 -19.91 -5.76 6.77
CA SER A 114 -20.47 -4.41 6.81
C SER A 114 -19.52 -3.38 6.20
N LEU A 115 -20.07 -2.25 5.76
CA LEU A 115 -19.31 -1.11 5.28
C LEU A 115 -18.17 -0.73 6.24
N THR A 116 -18.43 -0.60 7.53
CA THR A 116 -17.41 -0.22 8.52
C THR A 116 -16.26 -1.21 8.56
N ALA A 117 -16.54 -2.51 8.51
CA ALA A 117 -15.52 -3.55 8.49
C ALA A 117 -14.70 -3.50 7.18
N ALA A 118 -15.35 -3.30 6.04
CA ALA A 118 -14.67 -3.13 4.75
C ALA A 118 -13.70 -1.94 4.77
N LEU A 119 -14.14 -0.78 5.26
CA LEU A 119 -13.31 0.43 5.34
C LEU A 119 -12.12 0.25 6.29
N LEU A 120 -12.31 -0.43 7.42
CA LEU A 120 -11.23 -0.75 8.34
C LEU A 120 -10.19 -1.67 7.68
N ILE A 121 -10.63 -2.75 7.01
CA ILE A 121 -9.72 -3.67 6.32
C ILE A 121 -8.92 -2.93 5.24
N ILE A 122 -9.59 -2.14 4.38
CA ILE A 122 -8.92 -1.40 3.31
C ILE A 122 -7.94 -0.37 3.89
N GLY A 123 -8.36 0.38 4.92
CA GLY A 123 -7.52 1.37 5.58
C GLY A 123 -6.29 0.75 6.25
N ILE A 124 -6.42 -0.41 6.90
CA ILE A 124 -5.29 -1.13 7.50
C ILE A 124 -4.30 -1.57 6.41
N ILE A 125 -4.78 -2.19 5.32
CA ILE A 125 -3.92 -2.63 4.22
C ILE A 125 -3.19 -1.43 3.60
N ALA A 126 -3.92 -0.35 3.29
CA ALA A 126 -3.36 0.88 2.73
C ALA A 126 -2.29 1.47 3.65
N GLY A 127 -2.54 1.51 4.96
CA GLY A 127 -1.60 2.05 5.93
C GLY A 127 -0.33 1.21 6.08
N ILE A 128 -0.45 -0.10 6.15
CA ILE A 128 0.69 -1.03 6.22
C ILE A 128 1.57 -0.88 4.97
N VAL A 129 0.95 -0.96 3.79
CA VAL A 129 1.67 -0.84 2.51
C VAL A 129 2.37 0.51 2.42
N SER A 130 1.68 1.59 2.77
CA SER A 130 2.24 2.95 2.74
C SER A 130 3.45 3.11 3.64
N GLY A 131 3.38 2.59 4.87
CA GLY A 131 4.49 2.65 5.82
C GLY A 131 5.69 1.85 5.33
N ILE A 132 5.47 0.61 4.90
CA ILE A 132 6.54 -0.26 4.38
C ILE A 132 7.22 0.36 3.17
N VAL A 133 6.44 0.78 2.17
CA VAL A 133 6.96 1.36 0.93
C VAL A 133 7.75 2.63 1.21
N ASN A 134 7.21 3.55 2.01
CA ASN A 134 7.91 4.79 2.36
C ASN A 134 9.24 4.50 3.07
N TYR A 135 9.25 3.56 4.02
CA TYR A 135 10.47 3.13 4.71
C TYR A 135 11.51 2.59 3.72
N LEU A 136 11.12 1.66 2.85
CA LEU A 136 12.02 1.03 1.88
C LEU A 136 12.56 2.06 0.87
N THR A 137 11.72 2.98 0.39
CA THR A 137 12.15 4.04 -0.51
C THR A 137 13.21 4.94 0.12
N LEU A 138 12.98 5.42 1.35
CA LEU A 138 13.93 6.27 2.04
C LEU A 138 15.24 5.53 2.34
N LYS A 139 15.14 4.27 2.78
CA LYS A 139 16.31 3.42 3.07
C LYS A 139 17.19 3.20 1.84
N GLU A 140 16.57 2.93 0.68
CA GLU A 140 17.31 2.63 -0.56
C GLU A 140 17.81 3.89 -1.27
N SER A 141 17.11 5.01 -1.12
CA SER A 141 17.39 6.22 -1.91
C SER A 141 18.31 7.22 -1.20
N ILE A 142 18.41 7.21 0.13
CA ILE A 142 19.30 8.10 0.88
C ILE A 142 20.72 7.53 0.87
N LEU A 143 21.66 8.30 0.33
CA LEU A 143 23.07 7.92 0.35
C LEU A 143 23.66 8.31 1.70
N ILE A 144 24.00 7.30 2.52
CA ILE A 144 24.77 7.51 3.73
C ILE A 144 26.20 7.80 3.29
N ILE A 145 26.65 9.04 3.48
CA ILE A 145 28.09 9.34 3.41
C ILE A 145 28.67 8.79 4.72
N GLU A 146 29.22 7.58 4.66
CA GLU A 146 30.22 7.19 5.66
C GLU A 146 31.39 8.15 5.45
N LEU A 147 31.53 9.13 6.34
CA LEU A 147 32.77 9.86 6.47
C LEU A 147 33.80 8.83 6.95
N GLU A 148 34.60 8.32 6.01
CA GLU A 148 35.89 7.71 6.33
C GLU A 148 36.67 8.76 7.13
N ASN A 149 36.77 8.55 8.44
CA ASN A 149 37.76 9.15 9.32
C ASN A 149 38.74 8.05 9.71
#